data_AF-A0A090R4S2-F1
#
_entry.id   AF-A0A090R4S2-F1
#
_cell.length_a   1.000
_cell.length_b   1.000
_cell.length_c   1.000
_cell.angle_alpha   90.00
_cell.angle_beta   90.00
_cell.angle_gamma   90.00
#
_symmetry.space_group_name_H-M   'P 1'
#
loop_
_entity.id
_entity.type
_entity.pdbx_description
1 polymer ?
#
loop_
_entity_poly.entity_id
_entity_poly.type
_entity_poly.pdbx_seq_one_letter_code
_entity_poly.pdbx_strand_id
1 'polypeptide(L)'
;MHNNQNVNIGWLYHMDKITGSLLKGFTEQCELERLPESTQFEHFANYSILSKQFRGSFELDEVHSGSGGDCAIDGLYILVNGRLVNDSDELREIVESSGHLDAEIGFIQTKTTSSFSGADIGAFIHGIKDFLSDDPKLVQNETIKAKKVLWEDVILMSSYMVNRRPVCKMYYVCTGKWVNDQNLSAVISSGIDEVDAIGIFETVSFEPCGSSEIQKLFHETKNKLSSTITFLNRITLPDIEGVSEGYLGVIPLSEYLKLIQDENKTIHSIFDDNVRDFQGDNPVNKKIKGTLEDKKFDIFCVLNNGVTVVASSITPAGNRFTIRDYQVVNGCQTSHILHECQNIEGVEQVQVPIKIVVTANEDIKLALLWRRTAKQKLKLSSLKHLASSKNNLSCITLLKKRQYLYTMKGALSNITRFQA
;
A
#
# COMPACT_ATOMS: atom_id res chain seq x y z
N MET A 1 9.96 -50.76 -21.20
CA MET A 1 10.81 -50.75 -19.99
C MET A 1 10.84 -49.33 -19.48
N HIS A 2 10.34 -49.11 -18.25
CA HIS A 2 10.16 -47.80 -17.64
C HIS A 2 11.49 -47.07 -17.46
N ASN A 3 11.56 -45.86 -18.01
CA ASN A 3 12.65 -44.94 -17.77
C ASN A 3 12.36 -44.22 -16.45
N ASN A 4 12.91 -44.74 -15.35
CA ASN A 4 12.91 -44.07 -14.06
C ASN A 4 13.76 -42.80 -14.19
N GLN A 5 13.13 -41.67 -14.45
CA GLN A 5 13.74 -40.39 -14.11
C GLN A 5 13.74 -40.28 -12.58
N ASN A 6 14.91 -40.51 -11.99
CA ASN A 6 15.19 -40.14 -10.62
C ASN A 6 14.95 -38.63 -10.48
N VAL A 7 13.78 -38.26 -9.98
CA VAL A 7 13.54 -36.93 -9.43
C VAL A 7 14.55 -36.75 -8.31
N ASN A 8 15.43 -35.77 -8.44
CA ASN A 8 16.44 -35.49 -7.44
C ASN A 8 15.76 -34.87 -6.20
N ILE A 9 15.41 -35.72 -5.23
CA ILE A 9 14.66 -35.38 -4.01
C ILE A 9 15.55 -34.68 -2.95
N GLY A 10 16.78 -34.30 -3.31
CA GLY A 10 17.76 -33.72 -2.38
C GLY A 10 17.42 -32.32 -1.86
N TRP A 11 16.52 -31.58 -2.53
CA TRP A 11 16.14 -30.19 -2.18
C TRP A 11 15.12 -30.08 -1.04
N LEU A 12 14.73 -31.21 -0.43
CA LEU A 12 13.58 -31.31 0.49
C LEU A 12 13.92 -31.29 1.98
N TYR A 13 15.17 -31.01 2.36
CA TYR A 13 15.63 -31.29 3.73
C TYR A 13 15.75 -30.09 4.69
N HIS A 14 15.60 -28.84 4.22
CA HIS A 14 15.72 -27.66 5.11
C HIS A 14 14.43 -26.84 5.30
N MET A 15 13.54 -26.83 4.32
CA MET A 15 12.30 -26.04 4.34
C MET A 15 11.09 -26.94 4.09
N ASP A 16 9.94 -26.60 4.69
CA ASP A 16 8.72 -27.39 4.48
C ASP A 16 8.27 -27.34 3.01
N LYS A 17 7.56 -28.39 2.58
CA LYS A 17 7.19 -28.61 1.18
C LYS A 17 6.35 -27.47 0.59
N ILE A 18 5.48 -26.87 1.40
CA ILE A 18 4.57 -25.83 0.92
C ILE A 18 5.37 -24.56 0.72
N THR A 19 6.13 -24.12 1.72
CA THR A 19 6.99 -22.94 1.60
C THR A 19 7.99 -23.09 0.46
N GLY A 20 8.63 -24.25 0.32
CA GLY A 20 9.55 -24.53 -0.80
C GLY A 20 8.89 -24.43 -2.17
N SER A 21 7.65 -24.92 -2.32
CA SER A 21 6.91 -24.78 -3.58
C SER A 21 6.50 -23.33 -3.87
N LEU A 22 6.14 -22.56 -2.85
CA LEU A 22 5.78 -21.14 -3.01
C LEU A 22 7.01 -20.30 -3.34
N LEU A 23 8.12 -20.54 -2.66
CA LEU A 23 9.39 -19.89 -2.94
C LEU A 23 9.80 -20.13 -4.38
N LYS A 24 9.76 -21.39 -4.86
CA LYS A 24 10.08 -21.72 -6.24
C LYS A 24 9.22 -20.94 -7.25
N GLY A 25 7.90 -20.90 -7.03
CA GLY A 25 7.00 -20.14 -7.91
C GLY A 25 7.27 -18.63 -7.89
N PHE A 26 7.64 -18.08 -6.72
CA PHE A 26 8.05 -16.69 -6.59
C PHE A 26 9.38 -16.40 -7.31
N THR A 27 10.39 -17.25 -7.14
CA THR A 27 11.70 -17.07 -7.78
C THR A 27 11.63 -17.14 -9.29
N GLU A 28 10.78 -18.02 -9.84
CA GLU A 28 10.53 -18.09 -11.29
C GLU A 28 9.79 -16.83 -11.79
N GLN A 29 8.84 -16.31 -11.01
CA GLN A 29 8.10 -15.10 -11.36
C GLN A 29 8.99 -13.84 -11.33
N CYS A 30 9.94 -13.78 -10.41
CA CYS A 30 10.81 -12.62 -10.17
C CYS A 30 12.21 -12.77 -10.81
N GLU A 31 12.46 -13.84 -11.57
CA GLU A 31 13.73 -14.13 -12.24
C GLU A 31 14.95 -14.19 -11.29
N LEU A 32 14.75 -14.78 -10.10
CA LEU A 32 15.74 -14.85 -9.00
C LEU A 32 16.47 -16.21 -8.89
N GLU A 33 16.29 -17.12 -9.85
CA GLU A 33 16.74 -18.52 -9.73
C GLU A 33 18.26 -18.68 -9.64
N ARG A 34 19.00 -17.64 -10.03
CA ARG A 34 20.48 -17.62 -9.96
C ARG A 34 21.02 -17.23 -8.59
N LEU A 35 20.18 -16.68 -7.71
CA LEU A 35 20.59 -16.28 -6.36
C LEU A 35 20.68 -17.49 -5.42
N PRO A 36 21.46 -17.41 -4.33
CA PRO A 36 21.43 -18.42 -3.27
C PRO A 36 20.03 -18.58 -2.65
N GLU A 37 19.68 -19.78 -2.21
CA GLU A 37 18.36 -20.07 -1.62
C GLU A 37 18.04 -19.17 -0.41
N SER A 38 19.04 -18.81 0.41
CA SER A 38 18.86 -17.87 1.52
C SER A 38 18.42 -16.50 1.02
N THR A 39 19.10 -15.95 0.01
CA THR A 39 18.76 -14.66 -0.59
C THR A 39 17.42 -14.70 -1.33
N GLN A 40 17.11 -15.81 -2.00
CA GLN A 40 15.77 -16.02 -2.57
C GLN A 40 14.69 -15.96 -1.47
N PHE A 41 14.94 -16.59 -0.33
CA PHE A 41 14.02 -16.59 0.80
C PHE A 41 13.90 -15.21 1.47
N GLU A 42 15.00 -14.45 1.55
CA GLU A 42 15.00 -13.04 1.99
C GLU A 42 14.05 -12.20 1.14
N HIS A 43 14.18 -12.24 -0.19
CA HIS A 43 13.27 -11.52 -1.09
C HIS A 43 11.81 -11.99 -0.97
N PHE A 44 11.59 -13.31 -0.85
CA PHE A 44 10.26 -13.88 -0.68
C PHE A 44 9.58 -13.38 0.60
N ALA A 45 10.32 -13.35 1.70
CA ALA A 45 9.80 -12.90 2.98
C ALA A 45 9.56 -11.38 3.00
N ASN A 46 10.53 -10.60 2.51
CA ASN A 46 10.43 -9.15 2.37
C ASN A 46 9.20 -8.77 1.52
N TYR A 47 9.01 -9.42 0.37
CA TYR A 47 7.86 -9.20 -0.50
C TYR A 47 6.54 -9.54 0.20
N SER A 48 6.47 -10.69 0.86
CA SER A 48 5.26 -11.17 1.53
C SER A 48 4.83 -10.25 2.67
N ILE A 49 5.79 -9.76 3.46
CA ILE A 49 5.53 -8.85 4.58
C ILE A 49 5.14 -7.46 4.07
N LEU A 50 5.94 -6.86 3.18
CA LEU A 50 5.69 -5.50 2.73
C LEU A 50 4.39 -5.40 1.94
N SER A 51 4.03 -6.40 1.12
CA SER A 51 2.78 -6.39 0.35
C SER A 51 1.52 -6.33 1.23
N LYS A 52 1.61 -6.70 2.52
CA LYS A 52 0.52 -6.53 3.49
C LYS A 52 0.41 -5.08 3.98
N GLN A 53 1.55 -4.41 4.17
CA GLN A 53 1.62 -3.04 4.72
C GLN A 53 1.44 -1.99 3.62
N PHE A 54 2.03 -2.24 2.46
CA PHE A 54 2.01 -1.36 1.30
C PHE A 54 1.29 -2.06 0.15
N ARG A 55 0.25 -1.38 -0.35
CA ARG A 55 -0.68 -1.92 -1.36
C ARG A 55 -0.32 -1.52 -2.79
N GLY A 56 0.79 -0.80 -2.98
CA GLY A 56 1.32 -0.44 -4.29
C GLY A 56 2.35 -1.46 -4.80
N SER A 57 2.88 -1.19 -5.99
CA SER A 57 4.01 -1.94 -6.55
C SER A 57 5.33 -1.36 -6.07
N PHE A 58 6.31 -2.22 -5.80
CA PHE A 58 7.68 -1.85 -5.41
C PHE A 58 8.69 -2.80 -6.03
N GLU A 59 9.94 -2.37 -6.13
CA GLU A 59 11.04 -3.23 -6.57
C GLU A 59 11.61 -4.00 -5.37
N LEU A 60 11.99 -5.26 -5.57
CA LEU A 60 12.45 -6.12 -4.46
C LEU A 60 13.72 -5.58 -3.78
N ASP A 61 14.58 -4.92 -4.56
CA ASP A 61 15.86 -4.36 -4.11
C ASP A 61 15.69 -3.08 -3.28
N GLU A 62 14.53 -2.42 -3.35
CA GLU A 62 14.22 -1.24 -2.52
C GLU A 62 14.04 -1.58 -1.03
N VAL A 63 13.79 -2.86 -0.74
CA VAL A 63 13.53 -3.40 0.60
C VAL A 63 14.66 -4.29 1.07
N HIS A 64 15.27 -5.05 0.16
CA HIS A 64 16.30 -6.02 0.48
C HIS A 64 17.61 -5.35 0.92
N SER A 65 18.11 -5.73 2.08
CA SER A 65 19.40 -5.28 2.62
C SER A 65 20.36 -6.43 2.92
N GLY A 66 19.91 -7.69 2.79
CA GLY A 66 20.66 -8.91 3.11
C GLY A 66 21.96 -9.05 2.32
N SER A 67 23.06 -8.67 2.94
CA SER A 67 24.42 -8.74 2.40
C SER A 67 25.41 -8.38 3.50
N GLY A 68 26.71 -8.65 3.32
CA GLY A 68 27.71 -8.34 4.35
C GLY A 68 27.61 -6.88 4.85
N GLY A 69 27.48 -6.69 6.17
CA GLY A 69 27.26 -5.37 6.79
C GLY A 69 25.78 -4.96 6.91
N ASP A 70 24.85 -5.89 6.79
CA ASP A 70 23.41 -5.67 6.97
C ASP A 70 22.95 -5.45 8.41
N CYS A 71 23.85 -5.61 9.39
CA CYS A 71 23.53 -5.50 10.82
C CYS A 71 22.41 -6.46 11.25
N ALA A 72 22.34 -7.68 10.67
CA ALA A 72 21.26 -8.64 10.94
C ALA A 72 19.87 -8.13 10.51
N ILE A 73 19.81 -7.26 9.50
CA ILE A 73 18.56 -6.74 8.93
C ILE A 73 18.55 -7.13 7.45
N ASP A 74 17.78 -8.15 7.08
CA ASP A 74 17.68 -8.63 5.69
C ASP A 74 16.68 -7.82 4.84
N GLY A 75 15.78 -7.09 5.52
CA GLY A 75 14.83 -6.18 4.88
C GLY A 75 14.53 -4.96 5.73
N LEU A 76 14.46 -3.80 5.08
CA LEU A 76 14.17 -2.50 5.70
C LEU A 76 13.29 -1.65 4.80
N TYR A 77 12.14 -1.22 5.30
CA TYR A 77 11.24 -0.30 4.60
C TYR A 77 10.81 0.86 5.48
N ILE A 78 10.51 1.99 4.84
CA ILE A 78 9.95 3.18 5.47
C ILE A 78 8.70 3.55 4.67
N LEU A 79 7.55 3.57 5.33
CA LEU A 79 6.30 4.08 4.77
C LEU A 79 6.03 5.46 5.34
N VAL A 80 5.64 6.39 4.47
CA VAL A 80 5.15 7.71 4.86
C VAL A 80 3.80 7.94 4.22
N ASN A 81 2.79 8.22 5.05
CA ASN A 81 1.40 8.39 4.63
C ASN A 81 0.88 7.24 3.75
N GLY A 82 1.30 6.00 4.08
CA GLY A 82 0.88 4.78 3.38
C GLY A 82 1.62 4.50 2.06
N ARG A 83 2.64 5.28 1.71
CA ARG A 83 3.49 5.07 0.53
C ARG A 83 4.89 4.63 0.92
N LEU A 84 5.48 3.71 0.17
CA LEU A 84 6.88 3.34 0.31
C LEU A 84 7.77 4.51 -0.11
N VAL A 85 8.74 4.86 0.72
CA VAL A 85 9.69 5.93 0.44
C VAL A 85 11.11 5.38 0.39
N ASN A 86 11.84 5.74 -0.66
CA ASN A 86 13.21 5.26 -0.88
C ASN A 86 14.27 6.36 -0.87
N ASP A 87 13.87 7.63 -1.00
CA ASP A 87 14.79 8.77 -0.93
C ASP A 87 14.16 10.02 -0.27
N SER A 88 15.03 10.96 0.10
CA SER A 88 14.67 12.15 0.83
C SER A 88 13.87 13.18 0.01
N ASP A 89 13.97 13.15 -1.32
CA ASP A 89 13.21 14.06 -2.18
C ASP A 89 11.76 13.59 -2.30
N GLU A 90 11.55 12.28 -2.45
CA GLU A 90 10.23 11.64 -2.38
C GLU A 90 9.55 11.90 -1.03
N LEU A 91 10.29 11.75 0.07
CA LEU A 91 9.81 12.09 1.43
C LEU A 91 9.24 13.52 1.48
N ARG A 92 10.04 14.50 1.01
CA ARG A 92 9.63 15.91 1.04
C ARG A 92 8.39 16.15 0.20
N GLU A 93 8.31 15.55 -1.00
CA GLU A 93 7.14 15.69 -1.87
C GLU A 93 5.85 15.16 -1.20
N ILE A 94 5.92 13.99 -0.56
CA ILE A 94 4.78 13.38 0.13
C ILE A 94 4.34 14.25 1.32
N VAL A 95 5.27 14.72 2.13
CA VAL A 95 4.96 15.49 3.34
C VAL A 95 4.45 16.89 3.00
N GLU A 96 5.07 17.59 2.04
CA GLU A 96 4.64 18.93 1.62
C GLU A 96 3.27 18.92 0.93
N SER A 97 2.96 17.88 0.16
CA SER A 97 1.66 17.76 -0.52
C SER A 97 0.51 17.43 0.43
N SER A 98 0.78 16.60 1.43
CA SER A 98 -0.22 16.13 2.40
C SER A 98 -0.37 17.05 3.62
N GLY A 99 0.66 17.83 3.95
CA GLY A 99 0.71 18.72 5.11
C GLY A 99 0.85 18.00 6.46
N HIS A 100 1.08 16.69 6.46
CA HIS A 100 1.29 15.88 7.66
C HIS A 100 2.23 14.70 7.36
N LEU A 101 2.76 14.08 8.40
CA LEU A 101 3.69 12.96 8.32
C LEU A 101 3.28 11.86 9.29
N ASP A 102 2.77 10.77 8.73
CA ASP A 102 2.54 9.50 9.43
C ASP A 102 3.55 8.47 8.95
N ALA A 103 4.56 8.19 9.78
CA ALA A 103 5.64 7.27 9.43
C ALA A 103 5.46 5.88 10.05
N GLU A 104 5.86 4.87 9.29
CA GLU A 104 6.06 3.49 9.74
C GLU A 104 7.43 3.01 9.25
N ILE A 105 8.23 2.44 10.15
CA ILE A 105 9.49 1.79 9.81
C ILE A 105 9.39 0.29 10.12
N GLY A 106 9.79 -0.52 9.16
CA GLY A 106 9.75 -1.97 9.26
C GLY A 106 11.12 -2.61 9.10
N PHE A 107 11.46 -3.52 10.00
CA PHE A 107 12.68 -4.30 9.98
C PHE A 107 12.35 -5.79 9.83
N ILE A 108 13.09 -6.51 9.00
CA ILE A 108 12.85 -7.92 8.71
C ILE A 108 14.18 -8.67 8.80
N GLN A 109 14.22 -9.73 9.61
CA GLN A 109 15.28 -10.75 9.59
C GLN A 109 14.64 -12.07 9.15
N THR A 110 15.35 -12.80 8.31
CA THR A 110 14.90 -14.07 7.74
C THR A 110 15.95 -15.14 7.97
N LYS A 111 15.51 -16.38 8.16
CA LYS A 111 16.37 -17.57 8.19
C LYS A 111 15.66 -18.72 7.48
N THR A 112 16.38 -19.50 6.70
CA THR A 112 15.84 -20.75 6.12
C THR A 112 15.75 -21.89 7.14
N THR A 113 16.16 -21.65 8.40
CA THR A 113 16.16 -22.63 9.49
C THR A 113 14.75 -23.00 9.93
N SER A 114 14.57 -24.26 10.34
CA SER A 114 13.29 -24.81 10.81
C SER A 114 12.97 -24.52 12.28
N SER A 115 13.69 -23.59 12.90
CA SER A 115 13.55 -23.22 14.31
C SER A 115 13.87 -21.75 14.55
N PHE A 116 13.24 -21.19 15.58
CA PHE A 116 13.54 -19.85 16.08
C PHE A 116 14.76 -19.88 17.00
N SER A 117 15.61 -18.85 16.88
CA SER A 117 16.88 -18.76 17.60
C SER A 117 16.92 -17.48 18.41
N GLY A 118 17.06 -17.61 19.73
CA GLY A 118 17.17 -16.45 20.62
C GLY A 118 18.44 -15.63 20.36
N ALA A 119 19.51 -16.28 19.89
CA ALA A 119 20.75 -15.60 19.51
C ALA A 119 20.55 -14.74 18.26
N ASP A 120 19.87 -15.27 17.23
CA ASP A 120 19.60 -14.51 16.00
C ASP A 120 18.60 -13.38 16.26
N ILE A 121 17.55 -13.62 17.05
CA ILE A 121 16.59 -12.59 17.47
C ILE A 121 17.31 -11.48 18.27
N GLY A 122 18.20 -11.85 19.20
CA GLY A 122 18.99 -10.89 19.96
C GLY A 122 19.92 -10.06 19.08
N ALA A 123 20.60 -10.69 18.12
CA ALA A 123 21.45 -9.99 17.15
C ALA A 123 20.65 -9.02 16.27
N PHE A 124 19.47 -9.43 15.82
CA PHE A 124 18.54 -8.59 15.06
C PHE A 124 18.11 -7.36 15.85
N ILE A 125 17.63 -7.54 17.08
CA ILE A 125 17.26 -6.41 17.97
C ILE A 125 18.46 -5.49 18.21
N HIS A 126 19.65 -6.05 18.43
CA HIS A 126 20.87 -5.25 18.60
C HIS A 126 21.18 -4.41 17.36
N GLY A 127 21.05 -4.98 16.16
CA GLY A 127 21.22 -4.28 14.90
C GLY A 127 20.22 -3.14 14.69
N ILE A 128 18.94 -3.37 15.03
CA ILE A 128 17.90 -2.34 14.99
C ILE A 128 18.24 -1.19 15.95
N LYS A 129 18.65 -1.49 17.18
CA LYS A 129 19.03 -0.47 18.15
C LYS A 129 20.23 0.35 17.70
N ASP A 130 21.22 -0.29 17.09
CA ASP A 130 22.37 0.39 16.51
C ASP A 130 21.93 1.32 15.36
N PHE A 131 21.09 0.83 14.45
CA PHE A 131 20.50 1.62 13.38
C PHE A 131 19.73 2.83 13.90
N LEU A 132 18.95 2.68 14.98
CA LEU A 132 18.15 3.77 15.54
C LEU A 132 18.95 4.75 16.41
N SER A 133 20.19 4.42 16.75
CA SER A 133 21.04 5.31 17.56
C SER A 133 21.58 6.49 16.75
N ASP A 134 21.90 7.59 17.44
CA ASP A 134 22.50 8.79 16.80
C ASP A 134 23.91 8.51 16.25
N ASP A 135 24.60 7.52 16.80
CA ASP A 135 25.99 7.17 16.48
C ASP A 135 26.15 5.64 16.31
N PRO A 136 25.65 5.07 15.20
CA PRO A 136 25.73 3.65 14.91
C PRO A 136 27.19 3.15 14.89
N LYS A 137 27.44 2.01 15.50
CA LYS A 137 28.78 1.42 15.67
C LYS A 137 29.01 0.19 14.82
N LEU A 138 27.96 -0.47 14.35
CA LEU A 138 28.10 -1.64 13.49
C LEU A 138 28.56 -1.23 12.09
N VAL A 139 29.24 -2.16 11.41
CA VAL A 139 29.62 -1.98 10.01
C VAL A 139 28.36 -2.07 9.16
N GLN A 140 28.03 -1.00 8.45
CA GLN A 140 26.84 -0.89 7.63
C GLN A 140 27.17 -0.99 6.13
N ASN A 141 26.34 -1.74 5.39
CA ASN A 141 26.32 -1.72 3.93
C ASN A 141 25.64 -0.44 3.40
N GLU A 142 25.71 -0.22 2.09
CA GLU A 142 25.18 1.00 1.47
C GLU A 142 23.66 1.14 1.59
N THR A 143 22.91 0.03 1.55
CA THR A 143 21.45 0.03 1.73
C THR A 143 21.07 0.50 3.13
N ILE A 144 21.71 -0.05 4.17
CA ILE A 144 21.47 0.35 5.57
C ILE A 144 21.83 1.81 5.79
N LYS A 145 22.96 2.29 5.24
CA LYS A 145 23.34 3.71 5.32
C LYS A 145 22.31 4.62 4.63
N ALA A 146 21.87 4.28 3.43
CA ALA A 146 20.89 5.06 2.68
C ALA A 146 19.56 5.16 3.45
N LYS A 147 19.07 4.03 3.99
CA LYS A 147 17.85 4.02 4.81
C LYS A 147 18.03 4.75 6.14
N LYS A 148 19.23 4.74 6.72
CA LYS A 148 19.55 5.54 7.93
C LYS A 148 19.43 7.03 7.63
N VAL A 149 20.02 7.50 6.53
CA VAL A 149 19.88 8.91 6.10
C VAL A 149 18.41 9.28 5.91
N LEU A 150 17.64 8.44 5.21
CA LEU A 150 16.21 8.67 5.01
C LEU A 150 15.43 8.70 6.34
N TRP A 151 15.75 7.81 7.28
CA TRP A 151 15.13 7.79 8.61
C TRP A 151 15.45 9.06 9.41
N GLU A 152 16.69 9.54 9.37
CA GLU A 152 17.05 10.81 10.00
C GLU A 152 16.27 11.99 9.42
N ASP A 153 16.08 12.02 8.09
CA ASP A 153 15.25 13.04 7.45
C ASP A 153 13.78 12.96 7.90
N VAL A 154 13.22 11.76 8.10
CA VAL A 154 11.89 11.57 8.68
C VAL A 154 11.81 12.19 10.09
N ILE A 155 12.81 11.94 10.93
CA ILE A 155 12.87 12.48 12.30
C ILE A 155 13.03 14.01 12.30
N LEU A 156 13.86 14.57 11.40
CA LEU A 156 14.01 16.02 11.23
C LEU A 156 12.71 16.70 10.81
N MET A 157 11.83 15.98 10.11
CA MET A 157 10.49 16.45 9.73
C MET A 157 9.42 16.21 10.80
N SER A 158 9.78 15.87 12.03
CA SER A 158 8.85 15.60 13.14
C SER A 158 7.84 16.71 13.43
N SER A 159 8.10 17.96 13.03
CA SER A 159 7.10 19.05 13.09
C SER A 159 5.81 18.78 12.29
N TYR A 160 5.83 17.86 11.32
CA TYR A 160 4.67 17.43 10.55
C TYR A 160 3.94 16.21 11.16
N MET A 161 4.47 15.60 12.22
CA MET A 161 3.87 14.44 12.93
C MET A 161 2.72 14.86 13.85
N VAL A 162 1.68 15.44 13.26
CA VAL A 162 0.54 16.02 14.01
C VAL A 162 -0.49 14.98 14.45
N ASN A 163 -0.59 13.85 13.77
CA ASN A 163 -1.58 12.81 14.07
C ASN A 163 -1.05 11.80 15.09
N ARG A 164 0.18 11.30 14.90
CA ARG A 164 0.84 10.31 15.76
C ARG A 164 2.36 10.33 15.61
N ARG A 165 3.07 9.77 16.59
CA ARG A 165 4.49 9.41 16.45
C ARG A 165 4.66 8.20 15.51
N PRO A 166 5.87 7.97 14.96
CA PRO A 166 6.15 6.84 14.10
C PRO A 166 5.81 5.48 14.71
N VAL A 167 5.53 4.48 13.87
CA VAL A 167 5.34 3.08 14.28
C VAL A 167 6.55 2.25 13.88
N CYS A 168 7.03 1.38 14.77
CA CYS A 168 8.08 0.42 14.50
C CYS A 168 7.51 -1.00 14.43
N LYS A 169 7.76 -1.72 13.33
CA LYS A 169 7.40 -3.14 13.18
C LYS A 169 8.63 -3.99 12.93
N MET A 170 8.82 -5.03 13.74
CA MET A 170 9.93 -5.96 13.63
C MET A 170 9.41 -7.35 13.28
N TYR A 171 10.01 -7.99 12.27
CA TYR A 171 9.62 -9.32 11.82
C TYR A 171 10.82 -10.26 11.86
N TYR A 172 10.68 -11.39 12.54
CA TYR A 172 11.64 -12.48 12.46
C TYR A 172 11.00 -13.67 11.77
N VAL A 173 11.51 -14.03 10.60
CA VAL A 173 10.91 -15.04 9.71
C VAL A 173 11.79 -16.29 9.68
N CYS A 174 11.20 -17.46 9.89
CA CYS A 174 11.86 -18.72 9.64
C CYS A 174 10.90 -19.80 9.10
N THR A 175 11.44 -20.97 8.73
CA THR A 175 10.63 -22.09 8.20
C THR A 175 10.06 -22.98 9.30
N GLY A 176 10.36 -22.65 10.57
CA GLY A 176 9.86 -23.35 11.74
C GLY A 176 8.40 -23.05 12.08
N LYS A 177 7.96 -23.56 13.23
CA LYS A 177 6.64 -23.28 13.81
C LYS A 177 6.80 -22.46 15.07
N TRP A 178 6.12 -21.32 15.15
CA TRP A 178 6.09 -20.54 16.39
C TRP A 178 5.25 -21.29 17.44
N VAL A 179 5.81 -21.50 18.63
CA VAL A 179 5.18 -22.28 19.71
C VAL A 179 5.01 -21.49 21.00
N ASN A 180 5.23 -20.17 20.97
CA ASN A 180 5.26 -19.31 22.16
C ASN A 180 6.24 -19.83 23.23
N ASP A 181 7.47 -20.13 22.82
CA ASP A 181 8.52 -20.53 23.77
C ASP A 181 8.79 -19.40 24.77
N GLN A 182 8.85 -19.74 26.05
CA GLN A 182 8.96 -18.75 27.12
C GLN A 182 10.25 -17.93 27.05
N ASN A 183 11.38 -18.55 26.70
CA ASN A 183 12.67 -17.84 26.64
C ASN A 183 12.71 -16.91 25.44
N LEU A 184 12.23 -17.37 24.27
CA LEU A 184 12.14 -16.54 23.08
C LEU A 184 11.18 -15.36 23.29
N SER A 185 10.02 -15.60 23.91
CA SER A 185 9.08 -14.54 24.28
C SER A 185 9.70 -13.52 25.24
N ALA A 186 10.52 -13.95 26.20
CA ALA A 186 11.22 -13.03 27.10
C ALA A 186 12.26 -12.16 26.37
N VAL A 187 13.03 -12.76 25.44
CA VAL A 187 13.99 -12.01 24.59
C VAL A 187 13.25 -10.98 23.73
N ILE A 188 12.13 -11.37 23.11
CA ILE A 188 11.32 -10.47 22.28
C ILE A 188 10.75 -9.33 23.13
N SER A 189 10.17 -9.63 24.30
CA SER A 189 9.61 -8.60 25.19
C SER A 189 10.68 -7.60 25.63
N SER A 190 11.86 -8.07 26.05
CA SER A 190 12.98 -7.20 26.41
C SER A 190 13.39 -6.32 25.24
N GLY A 191 13.45 -6.89 24.02
CA GLY A 191 13.78 -6.13 22.82
C GLY A 191 12.77 -5.04 22.48
N ILE A 192 11.47 -5.34 22.60
CA ILE A 192 10.40 -4.35 22.42
C ILE A 192 10.58 -3.21 23.43
N ASP A 193 10.77 -3.53 24.71
CA ASP A 193 10.94 -2.53 25.78
C ASP A 193 12.19 -1.66 25.54
N GLU A 194 13.29 -2.26 25.07
CA GLU A 194 14.54 -1.55 24.75
C GLU A 194 14.40 -0.60 23.56
N VAL A 195 13.61 -0.96 22.54
CA VAL A 195 13.34 -0.11 21.37
C VAL A 195 12.33 0.98 21.71
N ASP A 196 11.31 0.66 22.52
CA ASP A 196 10.32 1.63 23.01
C ASP A 196 10.96 2.70 23.90
N ALA A 197 11.93 2.31 24.72
CA ALA A 197 12.71 3.21 25.59
C ALA A 197 13.48 4.30 24.83
N ILE A 198 13.67 4.19 23.51
CA ILE A 198 14.23 5.25 22.66
C ILE A 198 13.28 6.47 22.65
N GLY A 199 11.98 6.26 22.86
CA GLY A 199 10.99 7.33 23.07
C GLY A 199 10.49 8.03 21.80
N ILE A 200 10.92 7.57 20.62
CA ILE A 200 10.53 8.15 19.32
C ILE A 200 9.27 7.52 18.72
N PHE A 201 8.85 6.34 19.16
CA PHE A 201 7.73 5.61 18.57
C PHE A 201 6.42 5.80 19.36
N GLU A 202 5.30 5.68 18.65
CA GLU A 202 3.98 5.49 19.25
C GLU A 202 3.73 4.04 19.63
N THR A 203 4.23 3.11 18.81
CA THR A 203 4.06 1.68 19.02
C THR A 203 5.24 0.94 18.45
N VAL A 204 5.74 -0.03 19.21
CA VAL A 204 6.77 -0.98 18.82
C VAL A 204 6.17 -2.37 18.86
N SER A 205 6.22 -3.10 17.75
CA SER A 205 5.73 -4.48 17.66
C SER A 205 6.77 -5.44 17.11
N PHE A 206 6.69 -6.69 17.55
CA PHE A 206 7.52 -7.79 17.07
C PHE A 206 6.64 -8.97 16.68
N GLU A 207 6.76 -9.45 15.45
CA GLU A 207 6.01 -10.60 14.94
C GLU A 207 6.97 -11.75 14.59
N PRO A 208 6.97 -12.85 15.36
CA PRO A 208 7.66 -14.08 14.98
C PRO A 208 6.84 -14.82 13.91
N CYS A 209 7.39 -14.94 12.71
CA CYS A 209 6.74 -15.58 11.56
C CYS A 209 7.37 -16.95 11.30
N GLY A 210 6.58 -18.01 11.44
CA GLY A 210 6.96 -19.34 10.98
C GLY A 210 6.51 -19.60 9.54
N SER A 211 6.59 -20.86 9.13
CA SER A 211 6.13 -21.33 7.82
C SER A 211 4.65 -21.01 7.57
N SER A 212 3.78 -21.20 8.56
CA SER A 212 2.33 -20.95 8.40
C SER A 212 2.02 -19.46 8.20
N GLU A 213 2.69 -18.60 8.95
CA GLU A 213 2.53 -17.14 8.88
C GLU A 213 3.02 -16.62 7.53
N ILE A 214 4.21 -17.03 7.09
CA ILE A 214 4.75 -16.54 5.81
C ILE A 214 4.00 -17.07 4.60
N GLN A 215 3.50 -18.32 4.65
CA GLN A 215 2.61 -18.87 3.62
C GLN A 215 1.31 -18.07 3.51
N LYS A 216 0.71 -17.71 4.66
CA LYS A 216 -0.49 -16.88 4.71
C LYS A 216 -0.24 -15.51 4.10
N LEU A 217 0.83 -14.82 4.53
CA LEU A 217 1.21 -13.51 3.99
C LEU A 217 1.45 -13.58 2.47
N PHE A 218 2.17 -14.61 1.99
CA PHE A 218 2.39 -14.78 0.57
C PHE A 218 1.09 -15.02 -0.20
N HIS A 219 0.17 -15.84 0.33
CA HIS A 219 -1.14 -16.04 -0.29
C HIS A 219 -1.99 -14.77 -0.29
N GLU A 220 -1.88 -13.93 0.73
CA GLU A 220 -2.51 -12.61 0.76
C GLU A 220 -1.99 -11.71 -0.38
N THR A 221 -0.72 -11.82 -0.78
CA THR A 221 -0.21 -11.10 -1.97
C THR A 221 -0.88 -11.55 -3.28
N LYS A 222 -1.28 -12.82 -3.38
CA LYS A 222 -2.01 -13.37 -4.53
C LYS A 222 -3.49 -13.00 -4.47
N ASN A 223 -4.03 -12.88 -3.27
CA ASN A 223 -5.38 -12.36 -3.01
C ASN A 223 -5.39 -10.84 -3.09
N LYS A 224 -5.19 -10.31 -4.30
CA LYS A 224 -5.23 -8.88 -4.61
C LYS A 224 -6.35 -8.16 -3.84
N LEU A 225 -5.97 -7.16 -3.04
CA LEU A 225 -6.81 -6.19 -2.31
C LEU A 225 -8.26 -6.64 -2.11
N SER A 226 -8.52 -7.47 -1.11
CA SER A 226 -9.89 -7.89 -0.80
C SER A 226 -10.45 -7.15 0.41
N SER A 227 -11.66 -6.61 0.27
CA SER A 227 -12.37 -6.01 1.40
C SER A 227 -13.84 -6.37 1.33
N THR A 228 -14.42 -6.71 2.48
CA THR A 228 -15.82 -7.09 2.58
C THR A 228 -16.61 -5.96 3.24
N ILE A 229 -17.60 -5.43 2.51
CA ILE A 229 -18.52 -4.40 3.00
C ILE A 229 -19.96 -4.90 3.04
N THR A 230 -20.79 -4.27 3.85
CA THR A 230 -22.24 -4.43 3.79
C THR A 230 -22.84 -3.32 2.92
N PHE A 231 -23.36 -3.65 1.73
CA PHE A 231 -23.89 -2.71 0.76
C PHE A 231 -25.41 -2.84 0.59
N LEU A 232 -26.17 -2.39 1.59
CA LEU A 232 -27.63 -2.55 1.64
C LEU A 232 -28.36 -1.67 0.59
N ASN A 233 -28.07 -0.38 0.57
CA ASN A 233 -28.80 0.61 -0.23
C ASN A 233 -28.15 0.80 -1.60
N ARG A 234 -28.42 -0.13 -2.52
CA ARG A 234 -27.82 -0.16 -3.87
C ARG A 234 -28.82 -0.41 -4.97
N ILE A 235 -28.45 0.02 -6.17
CA ILE A 235 -29.01 -0.40 -7.45
C ILE A 235 -27.91 -1.03 -8.30
N THR A 236 -28.29 -2.03 -9.08
CA THR A 236 -27.41 -2.60 -10.12
C THR A 236 -27.51 -1.73 -11.36
N LEU A 237 -26.37 -1.38 -11.94
CA LEU A 237 -26.30 -0.67 -13.20
C LEU A 237 -26.72 -1.63 -14.34
N PRO A 238 -27.28 -1.11 -15.44
CA PRO A 238 -27.59 -1.92 -16.61
C PRO A 238 -26.32 -2.52 -17.22
N ASP A 239 -26.50 -3.54 -18.06
CA ASP A 239 -25.40 -4.15 -18.80
C ASP A 239 -24.68 -3.11 -19.67
N ILE A 240 -23.37 -3.00 -19.47
CA ILE A 240 -22.50 -2.08 -20.21
C ILE A 240 -21.38 -2.92 -20.81
N GLU A 241 -21.16 -2.79 -22.12
CA GLU A 241 -20.10 -3.50 -22.81
C GLU A 241 -18.73 -3.25 -22.14
N GLY A 242 -18.02 -4.34 -21.81
CA GLY A 242 -16.74 -4.29 -21.13
C GLY A 242 -16.80 -4.08 -19.61
N VAL A 243 -17.98 -3.89 -19.02
CA VAL A 243 -18.20 -3.90 -17.56
C VAL A 243 -18.90 -5.20 -17.18
N SER A 244 -18.29 -5.99 -16.30
CA SER A 244 -18.87 -7.25 -15.84
C SER A 244 -20.01 -7.02 -14.86
N GLU A 245 -19.83 -6.09 -13.92
CA GLU A 245 -20.85 -5.72 -12.93
C GLU A 245 -20.73 -4.24 -12.57
N GLY A 246 -21.85 -3.59 -12.23
CA GLY A 246 -21.86 -2.20 -11.80
C GLY A 246 -22.89 -1.97 -10.72
N TYR A 247 -22.52 -1.22 -9.68
CA TYR A 247 -23.38 -0.89 -8.56
C TYR A 247 -23.30 0.60 -8.25
N LEU A 248 -24.44 1.19 -7.88
CA LEU A 248 -24.53 2.56 -7.39
C LEU A 248 -25.39 2.58 -6.14
N GLY A 249 -24.96 3.30 -5.11
CA GLY A 249 -25.73 3.37 -3.88
C GLY A 249 -25.06 4.22 -2.80
N VAL A 250 -25.48 3.99 -1.57
CA VAL A 250 -24.89 4.61 -0.38
C VAL A 250 -24.52 3.52 0.64
N ILE A 251 -23.42 3.74 1.36
CA ILE A 251 -23.00 2.89 2.48
C ILE A 251 -22.71 3.74 3.72
N PRO A 252 -22.91 3.21 4.94
CA PRO A 252 -22.48 3.88 6.16
C PRO A 252 -20.97 4.16 6.13
N LEU A 253 -20.55 5.26 6.77
CA LEU A 253 -19.13 5.60 6.88
C LEU A 253 -18.30 4.44 7.43
N SER A 254 -18.79 3.72 8.44
CA SER A 254 -18.09 2.56 9.02
C SER A 254 -17.80 1.45 8.00
N GLU A 255 -18.69 1.21 7.04
CA GLU A 255 -18.46 0.24 5.95
C GLU A 255 -17.51 0.82 4.90
N TYR A 256 -17.57 2.13 4.66
CA TYR A 256 -16.65 2.79 3.74
C TYR A 256 -15.21 2.79 4.26
N LEU A 257 -14.99 2.99 5.56
CA LEU A 257 -13.66 2.98 6.16
C LEU A 257 -12.95 1.63 5.97
N LYS A 258 -13.67 0.51 5.98
CA LYS A 258 -13.12 -0.83 5.68
C LYS A 258 -12.51 -0.95 4.28
N LEU A 259 -12.90 -0.08 3.34
CA LEU A 259 -12.34 -0.05 2.00
C LEU A 259 -11.08 0.80 1.91
N ILE A 260 -10.89 1.76 2.81
CA ILE A 260 -9.84 2.78 2.64
C ILE A 260 -8.79 2.75 3.74
N GLN A 261 -9.02 2.06 4.87
CA GLN A 261 -8.11 2.03 6.02
C GLN A 261 -7.68 0.61 6.41
N ASP A 262 -6.44 0.49 6.87
CA ASP A 262 -5.93 -0.73 7.52
C ASP A 262 -6.32 -0.81 9.01
N GLU A 263 -5.82 -1.84 9.69
CA GLU A 263 -6.04 -2.06 11.13
C GLU A 263 -5.46 -0.95 12.01
N ASN A 264 -4.45 -0.22 11.52
CA ASN A 264 -3.80 0.91 12.20
C ASN A 264 -4.42 2.26 11.84
N LYS A 265 -5.59 2.25 11.18
CA LYS A 265 -6.28 3.42 10.61
C LYS A 265 -5.43 4.16 9.58
N THR A 266 -4.43 3.56 8.95
CA THR A 266 -3.66 4.18 7.87
C THR A 266 -4.40 4.02 6.55
N ILE A 267 -4.48 5.11 5.78
CA ILE A 267 -5.13 5.07 4.46
C ILE A 267 -4.33 4.16 3.53
N HIS A 268 -5.03 3.26 2.84
CA HIS A 268 -4.45 2.40 1.82
C HIS A 268 -4.01 3.20 0.59
N SER A 269 -2.95 2.73 -0.09
CA SER A 269 -2.47 3.29 -1.36
C SER A 269 -3.38 3.02 -2.58
N ILE A 270 -4.66 2.73 -2.36
CA ILE A 270 -5.69 2.51 -3.40
C ILE A 270 -6.02 3.77 -4.23
N PHE A 271 -5.39 4.90 -3.91
CA PHE A 271 -5.57 6.19 -4.58
C PHE A 271 -4.44 6.51 -5.55
N ASP A 272 -3.38 5.69 -5.67
CA ASP A 272 -2.19 6.05 -6.45
C ASP A 272 -2.47 6.16 -7.95
N ASP A 273 -3.39 5.35 -8.48
CA ASP A 273 -3.83 5.49 -9.87
C ASP A 273 -4.74 6.72 -10.08
N ASN A 274 -5.19 7.37 -9.00
CA ASN A 274 -5.99 8.56 -9.10
C ASN A 274 -5.14 9.73 -9.61
N VAL A 275 -5.45 10.20 -10.81
CA VAL A 275 -4.83 11.38 -11.42
C VAL A 275 -5.08 12.70 -10.65
N ARG A 276 -5.81 12.67 -9.52
CA ARG A 276 -5.95 13.76 -8.57
C ARG A 276 -5.43 13.32 -7.21
N ASP A 277 -4.17 13.64 -6.92
CA ASP A 277 -3.61 13.52 -5.58
C ASP A 277 -4.43 14.33 -4.55
N PHE A 278 -4.30 13.96 -3.28
CA PHE A 278 -4.84 14.75 -2.18
C PHE A 278 -4.23 16.16 -2.22
N GLN A 279 -5.06 17.20 -2.11
CA GLN A 279 -4.63 18.58 -2.33
C GLN A 279 -4.47 19.36 -1.02
N GLY A 280 -4.36 18.67 0.11
CA GLY A 280 -4.23 19.31 1.43
C GLY A 280 -5.39 20.26 1.73
N ASP A 281 -5.07 21.43 2.27
CA ASP A 281 -6.09 22.44 2.59
C ASP A 281 -6.60 23.19 1.35
N ASN A 282 -7.80 22.85 0.88
CA ASN A 282 -8.42 23.49 -0.27
C ASN A 282 -9.92 23.80 -0.02
N PRO A 283 -10.55 24.68 -0.82
CA PRO A 283 -11.94 25.09 -0.58
C PRO A 283 -12.96 23.96 -0.66
N VAL A 284 -12.67 22.88 -1.39
CA VAL A 284 -13.52 21.67 -1.43
C VAL A 284 -13.39 20.93 -0.10
N ASN A 285 -12.17 20.71 0.37
CA ASN A 285 -11.89 20.01 1.62
C ASN A 285 -12.49 20.72 2.82
N LYS A 286 -12.38 22.06 2.88
CA LYS A 286 -13.06 22.89 3.91
C LYS A 286 -14.58 22.71 3.91
N LYS A 287 -15.20 22.61 2.74
CA LYS A 287 -16.66 22.39 2.64
C LYS A 287 -17.08 21.01 3.13
N ILE A 288 -16.30 19.98 2.77
CA ILE A 288 -16.56 18.61 3.21
C ILE A 288 -16.40 18.53 4.73
N LYS A 289 -15.28 19.04 5.25
CA LYS A 289 -14.98 19.08 6.69
C LYS A 289 -16.03 19.86 7.47
N GLY A 290 -16.38 21.06 7.03
CA GLY A 290 -17.43 21.87 7.66
C GLY A 290 -18.80 21.20 7.68
N THR A 291 -19.15 20.39 6.67
CA THR A 291 -20.40 19.61 6.69
C THR A 291 -20.42 18.58 7.83
N LEU A 292 -19.25 17.96 8.10
CA LEU A 292 -19.10 16.97 9.17
C LEU A 292 -19.04 17.64 10.54
N GLU A 293 -18.30 18.74 10.67
CA GLU A 293 -18.18 19.51 11.93
C GLU A 293 -19.52 20.17 12.33
N ASP A 294 -20.31 20.65 11.36
CA ASP A 294 -21.66 21.18 11.58
C ASP A 294 -22.69 20.08 11.94
N LYS A 295 -22.27 18.81 12.03
CA LYS A 295 -23.14 17.62 12.27
C LYS A 295 -24.27 17.48 11.24
N LYS A 296 -24.09 17.96 10.01
CA LYS A 296 -25.05 17.85 8.90
C LYS A 296 -24.89 16.51 8.16
N PHE A 297 -24.97 15.41 8.91
CA PHE A 297 -24.66 14.07 8.42
C PHE A 297 -25.69 13.53 7.41
N ASP A 298 -26.95 13.90 7.58
CA ASP A 298 -28.09 13.49 6.76
C ASP A 298 -27.99 13.99 5.31
N ILE A 299 -27.54 15.24 5.12
CA ILE A 299 -27.39 15.85 3.80
C ILE A 299 -26.02 15.56 3.15
N PHE A 300 -25.08 14.96 3.88
CA PHE A 300 -23.72 14.70 3.38
C PHE A 300 -23.73 13.95 2.03
N CYS A 301 -24.61 12.96 1.89
CA CYS A 301 -24.75 12.16 0.67
C CYS A 301 -25.24 12.97 -0.53
N VAL A 302 -25.94 14.09 -0.29
CA VAL A 302 -26.45 15.01 -1.32
C VAL A 302 -25.41 16.04 -1.72
N LEU A 303 -24.62 16.53 -0.75
CA LEU A 303 -23.61 17.57 -0.99
C LEU A 303 -22.34 17.03 -1.65
N ASN A 304 -22.07 15.73 -1.50
CA ASN A 304 -20.85 15.11 -2.00
C ASN A 304 -21.11 14.27 -3.25
N ASN A 305 -20.21 14.37 -4.24
CA ASN A 305 -20.29 13.59 -5.49
C ASN A 305 -20.02 12.08 -5.28
N GLY A 306 -19.60 11.69 -4.08
CA GLY A 306 -19.31 10.32 -3.71
C GLY A 306 -17.98 9.80 -4.23
N VAL A 307 -17.84 8.49 -4.16
CA VAL A 307 -16.62 7.74 -4.45
C VAL A 307 -16.89 6.79 -5.61
N THR A 308 -15.92 6.61 -6.49
CA THR A 308 -15.96 5.55 -7.50
C THR A 308 -14.80 4.60 -7.29
N VAL A 309 -15.18 3.34 -7.06
CA VAL A 309 -14.30 2.20 -6.88
C VAL A 309 -14.35 1.37 -8.16
N VAL A 310 -13.18 1.06 -8.70
CA VAL A 310 -13.03 0.13 -9.82
C VAL A 310 -12.38 -1.12 -9.27
N ALA A 311 -12.93 -2.30 -9.58
CA ALA A 311 -12.46 -3.58 -9.06
C ALA A 311 -12.29 -4.60 -10.19
N SER A 312 -11.40 -5.57 -10.00
CA SER A 312 -11.28 -6.68 -10.95
C SER A 312 -12.35 -7.75 -10.73
N SER A 313 -12.82 -7.94 -9.50
CA SER A 313 -13.95 -8.84 -9.24
C SER A 313 -14.74 -8.46 -7.98
N ILE A 314 -15.98 -8.95 -7.92
CA ILE A 314 -16.82 -8.83 -6.74
C ILE A 314 -17.52 -10.17 -6.48
N THR A 315 -17.73 -10.49 -5.21
CA THR A 315 -18.49 -11.68 -4.82
C THR A 315 -19.60 -11.26 -3.85
N PRO A 316 -20.86 -11.17 -4.33
CA PRO A 316 -21.99 -10.85 -3.48
C PRO A 316 -22.47 -12.08 -2.70
N ALA A 317 -22.69 -11.90 -1.39
CA ALA A 317 -23.36 -12.83 -0.49
C ALA A 317 -24.48 -12.08 0.24
N GLY A 318 -25.66 -12.05 -0.38
CA GLY A 318 -26.79 -11.21 0.07
C GLY A 318 -26.46 -9.72 -0.06
N ASN A 319 -26.26 -9.05 1.07
CA ASN A 319 -25.81 -7.66 1.14
C ASN A 319 -24.32 -7.51 1.46
N ARG A 320 -23.60 -8.62 1.68
CA ARG A 320 -22.15 -8.60 1.93
C ARG A 320 -21.40 -8.74 0.62
N PHE A 321 -20.59 -7.75 0.29
CA PHE A 321 -19.89 -7.65 -0.98
C PHE A 321 -18.40 -7.78 -0.70
N THR A 322 -17.78 -8.85 -1.20
CA THR A 322 -16.33 -8.98 -1.17
C THR A 322 -15.77 -8.42 -2.47
N ILE A 323 -15.14 -7.26 -2.39
CA ILE A 323 -14.55 -6.54 -3.52
C ILE A 323 -13.07 -6.91 -3.56
N ARG A 324 -12.55 -7.30 -4.73
CA ARG A 324 -11.14 -7.68 -4.90
C ARG A 324 -10.44 -6.83 -5.94
N ASP A 325 -9.15 -6.59 -5.71
CA ASP A 325 -8.26 -5.85 -6.62
C ASP A 325 -8.87 -4.52 -7.03
N TYR A 326 -9.13 -3.65 -6.04
CA TYR A 326 -9.88 -2.43 -6.24
C TYR A 326 -9.06 -1.16 -6.00
N GLN A 327 -9.44 -0.11 -6.72
CA GLN A 327 -8.83 1.22 -6.67
C GLN A 327 -9.90 2.30 -6.64
N VAL A 328 -9.59 3.41 -5.99
CA VAL A 328 -10.48 4.57 -5.91
C VAL A 328 -10.10 5.59 -6.99
N VAL A 329 -10.74 5.47 -8.15
CA VAL A 329 -10.53 6.36 -9.30
C VAL A 329 -11.17 7.74 -9.12
N ASN A 330 -12.06 7.89 -8.14
CA ASN A 330 -12.66 9.17 -7.79
C ASN A 330 -13.09 9.20 -6.33
N GLY A 331 -12.88 10.33 -5.67
CA GLY A 331 -13.24 10.51 -4.26
C GLY A 331 -12.06 10.77 -3.34
N CYS A 332 -10.82 10.81 -3.85
CA CYS A 332 -9.59 11.03 -3.06
C CYS A 332 -9.75 12.08 -1.95
N GLN A 333 -10.21 13.29 -2.29
CA GLN A 333 -10.46 14.35 -1.31
C GLN A 333 -11.49 13.95 -0.23
N THR A 334 -12.66 13.46 -0.65
CA THR A 334 -13.73 13.03 0.26
C THR A 334 -13.25 11.92 1.18
N SER A 335 -12.49 10.95 0.67
CA SER A 335 -11.96 9.83 1.43
C SER A 335 -10.99 10.26 2.54
N HIS A 336 -10.06 11.16 2.23
CA HIS A 336 -9.10 11.69 3.20
C HIS A 336 -9.79 12.51 4.29
N ILE A 337 -10.74 13.37 3.94
CA ILE A 337 -11.48 14.16 4.93
C ILE A 337 -12.39 13.29 5.80
N LEU A 338 -13.01 12.25 5.24
CA LEU A 338 -13.77 11.27 6.02
C LEU A 338 -12.87 10.48 6.98
N HIS A 339 -11.65 10.16 6.57
CA HIS A 339 -10.65 9.53 7.44
C HIS A 339 -10.20 10.48 8.56
N GLU A 340 -9.88 11.74 8.25
CA GLU A 340 -9.49 12.76 9.24
C GLU A 340 -10.60 13.01 10.29
N CYS A 341 -11.85 13.08 9.83
CA CYS A 341 -13.01 13.41 10.66
C CYS A 341 -13.69 12.18 11.30
N GLN A 342 -13.10 10.99 11.23
CA GLN A 342 -13.73 9.74 11.67
C GLN A 342 -14.02 9.65 13.17
N ASN A 343 -13.42 10.53 13.99
CA ASN A 343 -13.61 10.57 15.44
C ASN A 343 -14.66 11.60 15.88
N ILE A 344 -15.32 12.30 14.94
CA ILE A 344 -16.41 13.22 15.29
C ILE A 344 -17.60 12.44 15.85
N GLU A 345 -18.12 12.87 16.99
CA GLU A 345 -19.29 12.26 17.60
C GLU A 345 -20.52 12.35 16.68
N GLY A 346 -21.15 11.20 16.38
CA GLY A 346 -22.32 11.09 15.52
C GLY A 346 -22.01 10.81 14.05
N VAL A 347 -20.73 10.81 13.67
CA VAL A 347 -20.28 10.66 12.27
C VAL A 347 -20.63 9.28 11.68
N GLU A 348 -20.95 8.29 12.51
CA GLU A 348 -21.43 6.98 12.08
C GLU A 348 -22.74 7.03 11.29
N GLN A 349 -23.49 8.13 11.41
CA GLN A 349 -24.74 8.37 10.66
C GLN A 349 -24.48 8.75 9.20
N VAL A 350 -23.27 9.19 8.86
CA VAL A 350 -22.91 9.63 7.51
C VAL A 350 -23.08 8.48 6.52
N GLN A 351 -23.83 8.77 5.45
CA GLN A 351 -23.97 7.88 4.29
C GLN A 351 -23.07 8.37 3.16
N VAL A 352 -22.13 7.52 2.73
CA VAL A 352 -21.18 7.81 1.66
C VAL A 352 -21.75 7.31 0.33
N PRO A 353 -21.98 8.18 -0.67
CA PRO A 353 -22.37 7.74 -1.99
C PRO A 353 -21.20 7.02 -2.67
N ILE A 354 -21.46 5.81 -3.16
CA ILE A 354 -20.44 4.94 -3.75
C ILE A 354 -20.93 4.34 -5.06
N LYS A 355 -20.03 4.30 -6.04
CA LYS A 355 -20.20 3.59 -7.31
C LYS A 355 -19.10 2.53 -7.41
N ILE A 356 -19.47 1.28 -7.58
CA ILE A 356 -18.52 0.18 -7.79
C ILE A 356 -18.66 -0.28 -9.24
N VAL A 357 -17.56 -0.35 -9.97
CA VAL A 357 -17.51 -0.83 -11.36
C VAL A 357 -16.52 -2.00 -11.44
N VAL A 358 -17.00 -3.15 -11.89
CA VAL A 358 -16.17 -4.35 -12.08
C VAL A 358 -15.82 -4.47 -13.55
N THR A 359 -14.53 -4.41 -13.87
CA THR A 359 -14.07 -4.47 -15.26
C THR A 359 -12.64 -5.00 -15.36
N ALA A 360 -12.42 -5.90 -16.32
CA ALA A 360 -11.09 -6.30 -16.77
C ALA A 360 -10.60 -5.49 -17.98
N ASN A 361 -11.45 -4.62 -18.53
CA ASN A 361 -11.13 -3.79 -19.70
C ASN A 361 -10.34 -2.54 -19.28
N GLU A 362 -9.05 -2.52 -19.66
CA GLU A 362 -8.12 -1.42 -19.36
C GLU A 362 -8.55 -0.07 -19.97
N ASP A 363 -9.18 -0.06 -21.15
CA ASP A 363 -9.67 1.19 -21.75
C ASP A 363 -10.78 1.82 -20.89
N ILE A 364 -11.64 0.99 -20.29
CA ILE A 364 -12.70 1.47 -19.39
C ILE A 364 -12.08 1.96 -18.07
N LYS A 365 -11.09 1.26 -17.51
CA LYS A 365 -10.37 1.73 -16.32
C LYS A 365 -9.74 3.09 -16.57
N LEU A 366 -8.97 3.25 -17.65
CA LEU A 366 -8.35 4.50 -18.07
C LEU A 366 -9.38 5.60 -18.34
N ALA A 367 -10.50 5.26 -19.00
CA ALA A 367 -11.57 6.21 -19.23
C ALA A 367 -12.22 6.70 -17.93
N LEU A 368 -12.42 5.82 -16.94
CA LEU A 368 -12.96 6.22 -15.63
C LEU A 368 -11.99 7.13 -14.87
N LEU A 369 -10.70 6.81 -14.93
CA LEU A 369 -9.62 7.62 -14.39
C LEU A 369 -9.60 9.02 -15.02
N TRP A 370 -9.78 9.14 -16.34
CA TRP A 370 -9.54 10.39 -17.07
C TRP A 370 -10.78 11.24 -17.33
N ARG A 371 -11.95 10.63 -17.55
CA ARG A 371 -13.19 11.33 -17.94
C ARG A 371 -13.71 12.24 -16.82
N ARG A 372 -13.34 11.98 -15.57
CA ARG A 372 -13.63 12.87 -14.43
C ARG A 372 -12.61 13.98 -14.23
N THR A 373 -11.47 13.91 -14.92
CA THR A 373 -10.31 14.83 -14.80
C THR A 373 -10.37 16.01 -15.76
N ALA A 374 -11.11 15.88 -16.87
CA ALA A 374 -11.31 16.95 -17.87
C ALA A 374 -11.89 18.28 -17.32
N LYS A 375 -12.32 18.33 -16.05
CA LYS A 375 -12.69 19.56 -15.34
C LYS A 375 -11.53 20.31 -14.66
N GLN A 376 -10.29 19.80 -14.68
CA GLN A 376 -9.10 20.46 -14.11
C GLN A 376 -7.89 20.39 -15.06
N LYS A 377 -7.08 21.45 -15.12
CA LYS A 377 -5.83 21.52 -15.92
C LYS A 377 -4.84 20.46 -15.41
N LEU A 378 -4.38 19.57 -16.30
CA LEU A 378 -3.38 18.53 -16.00
C LEU A 378 -1.97 19.13 -15.80
N LYS A 379 -1.23 18.62 -14.80
CA LYS A 379 0.24 18.76 -14.70
C LYS A 379 0.91 17.65 -15.54
N LEU A 380 2.02 17.99 -16.18
CA LEU A 380 2.71 17.13 -17.16
C LEU A 380 3.50 15.97 -16.53
N SER A 381 3.75 15.99 -15.21
CA SER A 381 4.54 14.97 -14.48
C SER A 381 3.85 13.60 -14.44
N SER A 382 2.53 13.57 -14.31
CA SER A 382 1.72 12.33 -14.28
C SER A 382 1.75 11.53 -15.59
N LEU A 383 2.26 12.11 -16.69
CA LEU A 383 2.39 11.42 -17.99
C LEU A 383 3.57 10.44 -18.04
N LYS A 384 4.58 10.57 -17.17
CA LYS A 384 5.78 9.72 -17.21
C LYS A 384 5.56 8.35 -16.58
N HIS A 385 4.79 8.27 -15.49
CA HIS A 385 4.58 7.02 -14.73
C HIS A 385 3.77 5.97 -15.50
N LEU A 386 2.91 6.40 -16.43
CA LEU A 386 2.06 5.53 -17.28
C LEU A 386 2.73 5.09 -18.59
N ALA A 387 3.90 5.64 -18.93
CA ALA A 387 4.59 5.40 -20.20
C ALA A 387 5.55 4.20 -20.16
N SER A 388 5.75 3.56 -19.01
CA SER A 388 6.63 2.39 -18.83
C SER A 388 6.07 1.10 -19.45
N SER A 389 4.77 1.05 -19.76
CA SER A 389 4.15 -0.06 -20.50
C SER A 389 4.24 0.15 -22.02
N LYS A 390 4.98 -0.73 -22.70
CA LYS A 390 5.23 -0.72 -24.17
C LYS A 390 3.97 -0.68 -25.07
N ASN A 391 2.75 -0.80 -24.52
CA ASN A 391 1.50 -0.83 -25.30
C ASN A 391 0.77 0.53 -25.44
N ASN A 392 1.26 1.63 -24.84
CA ASN A 392 0.52 2.90 -24.80
C ASN A 392 0.83 3.94 -25.91
N LEU A 393 1.62 3.59 -26.93
CA LEU A 393 2.01 4.54 -27.98
C LEU A 393 0.85 4.97 -28.92
N SER A 394 -0.12 4.07 -29.13
CA SER A 394 -1.34 4.34 -29.91
C SER A 394 -2.28 5.32 -29.19
N CYS A 395 -2.35 5.24 -27.85
CA CYS A 395 -3.13 6.13 -26.99
C CYS A 395 -2.60 7.57 -27.02
N ILE A 396 -1.28 7.76 -26.98
CA ILE A 396 -0.64 9.09 -27.11
C ILE A 396 -0.98 9.74 -28.47
N THR A 397 -1.07 8.94 -29.53
CA THR A 397 -1.41 9.42 -30.88
C THR A 397 -2.88 9.85 -30.98
N LEU A 398 -3.80 9.10 -30.36
CA LEU A 398 -5.21 9.48 -30.26
C LEU A 398 -5.42 10.75 -29.41
N LEU A 399 -4.59 10.95 -28.38
CA LEU A 399 -4.62 12.11 -27.50
C LEU A 399 -4.14 13.38 -28.18
N LYS A 400 -3.05 13.33 -28.95
CA LYS A 400 -2.61 14.47 -29.76
C LYS A 400 -3.69 14.91 -30.75
N LYS A 401 -4.39 13.96 -31.39
CA LYS A 401 -5.53 14.27 -32.29
C LYS A 401 -6.72 14.91 -31.57
N ARG A 402 -7.09 14.42 -30.39
CA ARG A 402 -8.23 14.98 -29.62
C ARG A 402 -7.91 16.34 -28.98
N GLN A 403 -6.68 16.55 -28.50
CA GLN A 403 -6.26 17.84 -27.97
C GLN A 403 -6.28 18.93 -29.06
N TYR A 404 -5.82 18.62 -30.28
CA TYR A 404 -5.90 19.53 -31.43
C TYR A 404 -7.34 19.93 -31.79
N LEU A 405 -8.29 18.99 -31.72
CA LEU A 405 -9.70 19.23 -32.01
C LEU A 405 -10.37 20.15 -30.98
N TYR A 406 -9.99 20.08 -29.70
CA TYR A 406 -10.52 20.96 -28.66
C TYR A 406 -9.95 22.38 -28.76
N THR A 407 -8.67 22.53 -29.08
CA THR A 407 -8.05 23.86 -29.28
C THR A 407 -8.66 24.59 -30.50
N MET A 408 -8.94 23.85 -31.59
CA MET A 408 -9.59 24.38 -32.79
C MET A 408 -11.04 24.81 -32.53
N LYS A 409 -11.84 24.02 -31.80
CA LYS A 409 -13.22 24.41 -31.43
C LYS A 409 -13.27 25.62 -30.51
N GLY A 410 -12.33 25.73 -29.57
CA GLY A 410 -12.17 26.92 -28.72
C GLY A 410 -11.86 28.18 -29.52
N ALA A 411 -10.92 28.08 -30.48
CA ALA A 411 -10.56 29.20 -31.35
C ALA A 411 -11.70 29.64 -32.28
N LEU A 412 -12.43 28.70 -32.89
CA LEU A 412 -13.57 29.00 -33.77
C LEU A 412 -14.76 29.64 -33.03
N SER A 413 -15.00 29.26 -31.76
CA SER A 413 -16.06 29.87 -30.94
C SER A 413 -15.76 31.29 -30.47
N ASN A 414 -14.48 31.67 -30.41
CA ASN A 414 -14.06 33.04 -30.07
C ASN A 414 -14.07 33.97 -31.28
N ILE A 415 -13.93 33.45 -32.52
CA ILE A 415 -14.02 34.26 -33.74
C ILE A 415 -15.47 34.63 -34.08
N THR A 416 -16.44 33.75 -33.79
CA THR A 416 -17.87 34.02 -34.04
C THR A 416 -18.52 34.97 -33.05
N ARG A 417 -17.87 35.29 -31.91
CA ARG A 417 -18.34 36.29 -30.93
C ARG A 417 -17.79 37.70 -31.16
N PHE A 418 -16.91 37.89 -32.15
CA PHE A 418 -16.37 39.22 -32.50
C PHE A 418 -16.99 39.82 -33.78
N GLN A 419 -18.01 39.17 -34.37
CA GLN A 419 -18.72 39.67 -35.56
C GLN A 419 -20.26 39.70 -35.40
N ALA A 420 -20.78 39.82 -34.17
CA ALA A 420 -22.20 40.04 -33.92
C ALA A 420 -22.42 41.27 -33.03
#